data_AF-A0A497GA66-F1
#
_entry.id   AF-A0A497GA66-F1
#
_cell.length_a   1.000
_cell.length_b   1.000
_cell.length_c   1.000
_cell.angle_alpha   90.00
_cell.angle_beta   90.00
_cell.angle_gamma   90.00
#
_symmetry.space_group_name_H-M   'P 1'
#
loop_
_entity.id
_entity.type
_entity.pdbx_description
1 polymer ?
#
loop_
_entity_poly.entity_id
_entity_poly.type
_entity_poly.pdbx_seq_one_letter_code
_entity_poly.pdbx_strand_id
1 'polypeptide(L)'
;MLAISGAMAVATAAHEACHVAAARLLGVRTRLGVGRIGPCPVICIRLLDPLEVSDLLKLALTPLILVTAAFIFTAVAIAPLNGWAAGVMLAVSSINVASSAGDLAIYLILRSAPPSATAVDKEDYIEVMAAGWRPKALAALKHSTAAVYALLISLAATALTAVLSGGELSLYVAGQRLVLA
;
A
#
# COMPACT_ATOMS: atom_id res chain seq x y z
N MET A 1 14.66 -12.09 12.96
CA MET A 1 14.70 -10.61 12.91
C MET A 1 15.22 -10.07 11.59
N LEU A 2 16.40 -10.48 11.09
CA LEU A 2 16.97 -9.96 9.82
C LEU A 2 16.05 -10.07 8.60
N ALA A 3 15.32 -11.18 8.45
CA ALA A 3 14.39 -11.39 7.33
C ALA A 3 13.21 -10.40 7.33
N ILE A 4 12.72 -10.00 8.52
CA ILE A 4 11.60 -9.06 8.65
C ILE A 4 12.07 -7.64 8.29
N SER A 5 13.22 -7.22 8.80
CA SER A 5 13.81 -5.92 8.46
C SER A 5 14.11 -5.80 6.96
N GLY A 6 14.62 -6.87 6.35
CA GLY A 6 14.81 -6.95 4.90
C GLY A 6 13.49 -6.86 4.12
N ALA A 7 12.47 -7.63 4.54
CA ALA A 7 11.16 -7.60 3.92
C ALA A 7 10.50 -6.22 4.01
N MET A 8 10.64 -5.52 5.14
CA MET A 8 10.17 -4.15 5.30
C MET A 8 10.86 -3.20 4.32
N ALA A 9 12.19 -3.26 4.21
CA ALA A 9 12.94 -2.41 3.29
C ALA A 9 12.52 -2.65 1.82
N VAL A 10 12.36 -3.93 1.42
CA VAL A 10 11.90 -4.29 0.08
C VAL A 10 10.48 -3.80 -0.17
N ALA A 11 9.55 -4.00 0.78
CA ALA A 11 8.17 -3.53 0.66
C ALA A 11 8.12 -2.02 0.48
N THR A 12 8.80 -1.25 1.36
CA THR A 12 8.83 0.22 1.27
C THR A 12 9.47 0.70 -0.04
N ALA A 13 10.59 0.12 -0.45
CA ALA A 13 11.24 0.52 -1.69
C ALA A 13 10.37 0.23 -2.92
N ALA A 14 9.76 -0.95 -2.99
CA ALA A 14 8.85 -1.31 -4.09
C ALA A 14 7.61 -0.43 -4.11
N HIS A 15 7.05 -0.13 -2.95
CA HIS A 15 5.88 0.72 -2.79
C HIS A 15 6.13 2.15 -3.32
N GLU A 16 7.16 2.81 -2.81
CA GLU A 16 7.48 4.18 -3.23
C GLU A 16 7.96 4.23 -4.68
N ALA A 17 8.70 3.23 -5.16
CA ALA A 17 9.09 3.14 -6.57
C ALA A 17 7.88 3.00 -7.49
N CYS A 18 6.85 2.27 -7.07
CA CYS A 18 5.61 2.11 -7.82
C CYS A 18 4.86 3.44 -7.94
N HIS A 19 4.77 4.20 -6.84
CA HIS A 19 4.26 5.57 -6.82
C HIS A 19 5.02 6.48 -7.78
N VAL A 20 6.36 6.49 -7.74
CA VAL A 20 7.20 7.29 -8.66
C VAL A 20 6.94 6.90 -10.12
N ALA A 21 6.90 5.60 -10.43
CA ALA A 21 6.68 5.12 -11.79
C ALA A 21 5.30 5.54 -12.31
N ALA A 22 4.25 5.37 -11.49
CA ALA A 22 2.89 5.76 -11.84
C ALA A 22 2.76 7.28 -12.07
N ALA A 23 3.36 8.09 -11.19
CA ALA A 23 3.36 9.55 -11.37
C ALA A 23 4.07 9.97 -12.66
N ARG A 24 5.21 9.33 -13.00
CA ARG A 24 5.91 9.61 -14.26
C ARG A 24 5.10 9.22 -15.50
N LEU A 25 4.34 8.12 -15.45
CA LEU A 25 3.42 7.74 -16.52
C LEU A 25 2.30 8.75 -16.72
N LEU A 26 1.91 9.47 -15.67
CA LEU A 26 0.96 10.58 -15.72
C LEU A 26 1.62 11.92 -16.10
N GLY A 27 2.92 11.94 -16.40
CA GLY A 27 3.66 13.16 -16.74
C GLY A 27 3.95 14.09 -15.55
N VAL A 28 3.77 13.61 -14.31
CA VAL A 28 3.97 14.39 -13.08
C VAL A 28 5.39 14.22 -12.57
N ARG A 29 6.03 15.35 -12.21
CA ARG A 29 7.34 15.32 -11.57
C ARG A 29 7.19 14.98 -10.09
N THR A 30 8.11 14.14 -9.60
CA THR A 30 8.12 13.69 -8.21
C THR A 30 9.44 14.00 -7.53
N ARG A 31 9.40 14.13 -6.21
CA ARG A 31 10.57 14.20 -5.34
C ARG A 31 10.37 13.23 -4.17
N LEU A 32 11.40 12.47 -3.82
CA LEU A 32 11.39 11.69 -2.58
C LEU A 32 11.58 12.62 -1.39
N GLY A 33 10.69 12.49 -0.41
CA GLY A 33 10.75 13.15 0.88
C GLY A 33 10.93 12.13 2.00
N VAL A 34 11.44 12.62 3.14
CA VAL A 34 11.42 11.89 4.39
C VAL A 34 10.61 12.72 5.38
N GLY A 35 9.48 12.18 5.81
CA GLY A 35 8.59 12.77 6.79
C GLY A 35 8.59 12.00 8.10
N ARG A 36 7.67 12.38 8.99
CA ARG A 36 7.40 11.66 10.24
C ARG A 36 5.90 11.62 10.52
N ILE A 37 5.39 10.45 10.88
CA ILE A 37 4.05 10.27 11.45
C ILE A 37 4.25 9.89 12.93
N GLY A 38 4.10 10.87 13.82
CA GLY A 38 4.47 10.69 15.23
C GLY A 38 5.97 10.37 15.38
N PRO A 39 6.37 9.31 16.10
CA PRO A 39 7.78 8.92 16.24
C PRO A 39 8.34 8.16 15.03
N CYS A 40 7.49 7.73 14.09
CA CYS A 40 7.89 6.87 12.98
C CYS A 40 8.35 7.71 11.77
N PRO A 41 9.60 7.55 11.29
CA PRO A 41 10.00 8.14 10.02
C PRO A 41 9.24 7.45 8.88
N VAL A 42 8.82 8.24 7.90
CA VAL A 42 8.15 7.75 6.69
C VAL A 42 8.90 8.28 5.48
N ILE A 43 9.10 7.42 4.49
CA ILE A 43 9.50 7.87 3.16
C ILE A 43 8.21 8.14 2.41
N CYS A 44 8.13 9.26 1.72
CA CYS A 44 6.97 9.59 0.90
C CYS A 44 7.43 10.17 -0.44
N ILE A 45 6.62 9.95 -1.46
CA ILE A 45 6.71 10.74 -2.69
C ILE A 45 5.95 12.06 -2.52
N ARG A 46 6.57 13.13 -3.00
CA ARG A 46 5.92 14.43 -3.17
C ARG A 46 5.64 14.66 -4.64
N LEU A 47 4.42 15.06 -4.95
CA LEU A 47 4.02 15.51 -6.28
C LEU A 47 4.36 16.99 -6.45
N LEU A 48 5.13 17.33 -7.47
CA LEU A 48 5.56 18.71 -7.73
C LEU A 48 4.60 19.46 -8.64
N ASP A 49 3.81 18.71 -9.42
CA ASP A 49 2.84 19.26 -10.35
C ASP A 49 1.41 18.96 -9.86
N PRO A 50 0.44 19.86 -10.10
CA PRO A 50 -0.96 19.59 -9.84
C PRO A 50 -1.45 18.38 -10.63
N LEU A 51 -2.36 17.62 -10.05
CA LEU A 51 -2.92 16.42 -10.67
C LEU A 51 -4.45 16.43 -10.52
N GLU A 52 -5.16 15.87 -11.49
CA GLU A 52 -6.60 15.64 -11.31
C GLU A 52 -6.84 14.65 -10.16
N VAL A 53 -7.93 14.85 -9.41
CA VAL A 53 -8.34 13.90 -8.36
C VAL A 53 -8.47 12.50 -8.93
N SER A 54 -9.01 12.34 -10.14
CA SER A 54 -9.16 11.04 -10.79
C SER A 54 -7.83 10.28 -10.91
N ASP A 55 -6.76 10.98 -11.25
CA ASP A 55 -5.42 10.40 -11.40
C ASP A 55 -4.72 10.24 -10.06
N LEU A 56 -4.96 11.14 -9.10
CA LEU A 56 -4.46 10.99 -7.73
C LEU A 56 -5.06 9.77 -7.03
N LEU A 57 -6.33 9.46 -7.27
CA LEU A 57 -6.97 8.24 -6.75
C LEU A 57 -6.34 6.97 -7.34
N LYS A 58 -6.02 6.98 -8.64
CA LYS A 58 -5.30 5.87 -9.28
C LYS A 58 -3.90 5.73 -8.68
N LEU A 59 -3.18 6.84 -8.57
CA LEU A 59 -1.84 6.88 -7.98
C LEU A 59 -1.84 6.26 -6.58
N ALA A 60 -2.74 6.72 -5.70
CA ALA A 60 -2.88 6.20 -4.34
C ALA A 60 -3.08 4.67 -4.32
N LEU A 61 -3.96 4.13 -5.16
CA LEU A 61 -4.22 2.68 -5.17
C LEU A 61 -3.14 1.85 -5.89
N THR A 62 -2.25 2.48 -6.65
CA THR A 62 -1.35 1.76 -7.55
C THR A 62 -0.39 0.82 -6.82
N PRO A 63 0.32 1.23 -5.75
CA PRO A 63 1.16 0.31 -4.99
C PRO A 63 0.37 -0.80 -4.31
N LEU A 64 -0.82 -0.48 -3.78
CA LEU A 64 -1.67 -1.48 -3.13
C LEU A 64 -2.05 -2.60 -4.10
N ILE A 65 -2.34 -2.27 -5.36
CA ILE A 65 -2.76 -3.25 -6.36
C ILE A 65 -1.53 -3.94 -6.98
N LEU A 66 -0.61 -3.17 -7.57
CA LEU A 66 0.45 -3.72 -8.41
C LEU A 66 1.53 -4.43 -7.59
N VAL A 67 1.99 -3.82 -6.49
CA VAL A 67 3.07 -4.40 -5.68
C VAL A 67 2.59 -5.66 -4.96
N THR A 68 1.37 -5.62 -4.41
CA THR A 68 0.72 -6.79 -3.78
C THR A 68 0.55 -7.92 -4.79
N ALA A 69 -0.01 -7.64 -5.97
CA ALA A 69 -0.19 -8.66 -7.01
C ALA A 69 1.16 -9.26 -7.44
N ALA A 70 2.17 -8.42 -7.70
CA ALA A 70 3.49 -8.88 -8.12
C ALA A 70 4.13 -9.81 -7.09
N PHE A 71 4.09 -9.49 -5.80
CA PHE A 71 4.67 -10.33 -4.76
C PHE A 71 3.88 -11.62 -4.53
N ILE A 72 2.55 -11.60 -4.62
CA ILE A 72 1.73 -12.82 -4.56
C ILE A 72 2.03 -13.75 -5.74
N PHE A 73 2.03 -13.23 -6.98
CA PHE A 73 2.36 -14.03 -8.16
C PHE A 73 3.77 -14.60 -8.09
N THR A 74 4.73 -13.80 -7.62
CA THR A 74 6.11 -14.25 -7.43
C THR A 74 6.17 -15.34 -6.36
N ALA A 75 5.48 -15.19 -5.22
CA ALA A 75 5.42 -16.19 -4.16
C ALA A 75 4.88 -17.53 -4.68
N VAL A 76 3.78 -17.50 -5.44
CA VAL A 76 3.18 -18.70 -6.03
C VAL A 76 4.14 -19.37 -7.03
N ALA A 77 4.82 -18.58 -7.86
CA ALA A 77 5.75 -19.10 -8.86
C ALA A 77 6.99 -19.76 -8.24
N ILE A 78 7.50 -19.22 -7.12
CA ILE A 78 8.74 -19.72 -6.48
C ILE A 78 8.48 -20.75 -5.39
N ALA A 79 7.25 -20.87 -4.87
CA ALA A 79 6.92 -21.82 -3.79
C ALA A 79 7.44 -23.24 -4.05
N PRO A 80 7.22 -23.86 -5.23
CA PRO A 80 7.69 -25.22 -5.49
C PRO A 80 9.22 -25.39 -5.46
N LEU A 81 9.96 -24.30 -5.61
CA LEU A 81 11.43 -24.29 -5.65
C LEU A 81 12.03 -23.91 -4.30
N ASN A 82 11.38 -23.02 -3.57
CA ASN A 82 11.88 -22.46 -2.31
C ASN A 82 10.73 -21.88 -1.47
N GLY A 83 10.12 -22.72 -0.63
CA GLY A 83 9.02 -22.32 0.26
C GLY A 83 9.40 -21.19 1.25
N TRP A 84 10.67 -21.13 1.68
CA TRP A 84 11.13 -20.03 2.53
C TRP A 84 11.09 -18.69 1.78
N ALA A 85 11.61 -18.64 0.56
CA ALA A 85 11.58 -17.42 -0.27
C ALA A 85 10.14 -17.02 -0.61
N ALA A 86 9.25 -17.97 -0.88
CA ALA A 86 7.82 -17.71 -1.05
C ALA A 86 7.19 -17.09 0.19
N GLY A 87 7.51 -17.61 1.38
CA GLY A 87 7.08 -17.03 2.66
C GLY A 87 7.58 -15.59 2.85
N VAL A 88 8.82 -15.29 2.45
CA VAL A 88 9.34 -13.91 2.47
C VAL A 88 8.57 -13.00 1.51
N MET A 89 8.27 -13.44 0.29
CA MET A 89 7.48 -12.65 -0.67
C MET A 89 6.06 -12.36 -0.15
N LEU A 90 5.42 -13.34 0.49
CA LEU A 90 4.12 -13.13 1.14
C LEU A 90 4.22 -12.13 2.30
N ALA A 91 5.28 -12.19 3.11
CA ALA A 91 5.51 -11.21 4.16
C ALA A 91 5.70 -9.80 3.60
N VAL A 92 6.47 -9.64 2.51
CA VAL A 92 6.63 -8.36 1.81
C VAL A 92 5.28 -7.85 1.31
N SER A 93 4.45 -8.71 0.72
CA SER A 93 3.10 -8.35 0.28
C SER A 93 2.23 -7.87 1.44
N SER A 94 2.23 -8.57 2.58
CA SER A 94 1.46 -8.16 3.77
C SER A 94 1.92 -6.81 4.31
N ILE A 95 3.23 -6.57 4.32
CA ILE A 95 3.81 -5.28 4.74
C ILE A 95 3.38 -4.17 3.77
N ASN A 96 3.39 -4.40 2.46
CA ASN A 96 2.93 -3.42 1.47
C ASN A 96 1.45 -3.05 1.67
N VAL A 97 0.58 -4.05 1.89
CA VAL A 97 -0.82 -3.80 2.21
C VAL A 97 -0.94 -2.96 3.49
N ALA A 98 -0.08 -3.22 4.49
CA ALA A 98 -0.05 -2.45 5.72
C ALA A 98 0.46 -1.00 5.55
N SER A 99 1.49 -0.79 4.74
CA SER A 99 2.00 0.54 4.46
C SER A 99 1.04 1.39 3.63
N SER A 100 0.17 0.78 2.82
CA SER A 100 -0.88 1.46 2.04
C SER A 100 -2.02 2.06 2.86
N ALA A 101 -1.99 2.02 4.19
CA ALA A 101 -3.03 2.63 5.02
C ALA A 101 -3.20 4.14 4.74
N GLY A 102 -2.08 4.85 4.51
CA GLY A 102 -2.08 6.27 4.14
C GLY A 102 -2.73 6.51 2.78
N ASP A 103 -2.37 5.70 1.78
CA ASP A 103 -2.97 5.78 0.44
C ASP A 103 -4.48 5.54 0.47
N LEU A 104 -4.91 4.54 1.25
CA LEU A 104 -6.33 4.22 1.38
C LEU A 104 -7.09 5.35 2.09
N ALA A 105 -6.46 6.00 3.07
CA ALA A 105 -7.01 7.19 3.69
C ALA A 105 -7.22 8.32 2.67
N ILE A 106 -6.19 8.61 1.85
CA ILE A 106 -6.27 9.61 0.76
C ILE A 106 -7.42 9.23 -0.19
N TYR A 107 -7.46 7.98 -0.65
CA TYR A 107 -8.52 7.49 -1.52
C TYR A 107 -9.91 7.70 -0.92
N LEU A 108 -10.12 7.33 0.34
CA LEU A 108 -11.41 7.46 1.02
C LEU A 108 -11.83 8.92 1.22
N ILE A 109 -10.89 9.84 1.42
CA ILE A 109 -11.17 11.28 1.49
C ILE A 109 -11.59 11.82 0.13
N LEU A 110 -10.80 11.49 -0.89
CA LEU A 110 -10.88 12.13 -2.19
C LEU A 110 -11.88 11.49 -3.15
N ARG A 111 -12.30 10.23 -2.93
CA ARG A 111 -13.30 9.54 -3.78
C ARG A 111 -14.64 10.26 -3.90
N SER A 112 -14.91 11.23 -3.02
CA SER A 112 -16.14 12.03 -3.02
C SER A 112 -15.98 13.42 -3.63
N ALA A 113 -14.76 13.79 -4.02
CA ALA A 113 -14.47 15.01 -4.77
C ALA A 113 -14.82 14.84 -6.26
N PRO A 114 -15.14 15.94 -6.98
CA PRO A 114 -15.29 15.90 -8.43
C PRO A 114 -14.04 15.30 -9.08
N PRO A 115 -14.15 14.33 -10.01
CA PRO A 115 -12.98 13.68 -10.61
C PRO A 115 -12.04 14.64 -11.34
N SER A 116 -12.60 15.69 -11.95
CA SER A 116 -11.88 16.76 -12.67
C SER A 116 -11.36 17.86 -11.76
N ALA A 117 -11.56 17.78 -10.45
CA ALA A 117 -10.97 18.72 -9.52
C ALA A 117 -9.45 18.58 -9.52
N THR A 118 -8.75 19.71 -9.34
CA THR A 118 -7.29 19.70 -9.25
C THR A 118 -6.87 19.51 -7.80
N ALA A 119 -6.02 18.52 -7.55
CA ALA A 119 -5.33 18.29 -6.29
C ALA A 119 -3.89 18.81 -6.37
N VAL A 120 -3.46 19.51 -5.33
CA VAL A 120 -2.11 20.05 -5.19
C VAL A 120 -1.52 19.53 -3.88
N ASP A 121 -0.41 18.82 -3.98
CA ASP A 121 0.36 18.35 -2.83
C ASP A 121 1.12 19.52 -2.21
N LYS A 122 0.64 20.00 -1.05
CA LYS A 122 1.37 20.90 -0.16
C LYS A 122 2.04 20.02 0.88
N GLU A 123 3.28 20.32 1.26
CA GLU A 123 4.14 19.46 2.09
C GLU A 123 3.45 18.74 3.26
N ASP A 124 2.50 19.41 3.90
CA ASP A 124 1.76 18.89 5.06
C ASP A 124 0.32 18.44 4.74
N TYR A 125 -0.23 18.76 3.57
CA TYR A 125 -1.61 18.46 3.19
C TYR A 125 -1.86 18.49 1.68
N ILE A 126 -2.85 17.72 1.22
CA ILE A 126 -3.34 17.82 -0.16
C ILE A 126 -4.45 18.87 -0.23
N GLU A 127 -4.25 19.91 -1.03
CA GLU A 127 -5.26 20.93 -1.33
C GLU A 127 -6.08 20.50 -2.54
N VAL A 128 -7.41 20.49 -2.43
CA VAL A 128 -8.31 20.18 -3.55
C VAL A 128 -9.03 21.45 -3.99
N MET A 129 -8.74 21.90 -5.20
CA MET A 129 -9.38 23.04 -5.83
C MET A 129 -10.67 22.60 -6.52
N ALA A 130 -11.77 22.59 -5.76
CA ALA A 130 -13.12 22.32 -6.25
C ALA A 130 -14.12 23.30 -5.64
N ALA A 131 -14.84 24.05 -6.47
CA ALA A 131 -15.82 25.02 -6.00
C ALA A 131 -16.88 24.36 -5.11
N GLY A 132 -16.97 24.79 -3.85
CA GLY A 132 -18.01 24.34 -2.91
C GLY A 132 -17.86 22.91 -2.38
N TRP A 133 -16.76 22.20 -2.67
CA TRP A 133 -16.56 20.85 -2.13
C TRP A 133 -16.18 20.89 -0.64
N ARG A 134 -16.77 19.99 0.15
CA ARG A 134 -16.41 19.77 1.55
C ARG A 134 -16.13 18.26 1.75
N PRO A 135 -15.00 17.89 2.37
CA PRO A 135 -14.67 16.48 2.57
C PRO A 135 -15.68 15.83 3.52
N LYS A 136 -16.46 14.86 3.01
CA LYS A 136 -17.42 14.08 3.82
C LYS A 136 -16.72 13.04 4.73
N ALA A 137 -15.45 12.72 4.45
CA ALA A 137 -14.77 11.55 5.01
C ALA A 137 -14.07 11.77 6.36
N LEU A 138 -13.90 13.01 6.84
CA LEU A 138 -13.15 13.29 8.07
C LEU A 138 -13.77 12.60 9.32
N ALA A 139 -15.09 12.42 9.33
CA ALA A 139 -15.80 11.67 10.37
C ALA A 139 -15.63 10.15 10.25
N ALA A 140 -15.53 9.60 9.03
CA ALA A 140 -15.39 8.17 8.79
C ALA A 140 -13.96 7.66 9.09
N LEU A 141 -12.94 8.50 8.88
CA LEU A 141 -11.53 8.15 9.05
C LEU A 141 -11.12 7.80 10.49
N LYS A 142 -11.78 8.41 11.49
CA LYS A 142 -11.55 8.06 12.91
C LYS A 142 -11.95 6.61 13.23
N HIS A 143 -12.95 6.06 12.55
CA HIS A 143 -13.40 4.68 12.74
C HIS A 143 -12.75 3.71 11.74
N SER A 144 -12.38 4.21 10.56
CA SER A 144 -11.79 3.40 9.47
C SER A 144 -10.31 3.07 9.72
N THR A 145 -9.55 3.97 10.33
CA THR A 145 -8.13 3.73 10.64
C THR A 145 -7.97 2.55 11.58
N ALA A 146 -8.77 2.46 12.64
CA ALA A 146 -8.74 1.31 13.55
C ALA A 146 -9.09 -0.01 12.85
N ALA A 147 -10.07 -0.02 11.94
CA ALA A 147 -10.45 -1.22 11.17
C ALA A 147 -9.38 -1.61 10.15
N VAL A 148 -8.76 -0.63 9.48
CA VAL A 148 -7.62 -0.84 8.58
C VAL A 148 -6.45 -1.38 9.38
N TYR A 149 -6.03 -0.74 10.47
CA TYR A 149 -4.97 -1.26 11.34
C TYR A 149 -5.28 -2.67 11.88
N ALA A 150 -6.52 -2.97 12.26
CA ALA A 150 -6.90 -4.31 12.71
C ALA A 150 -6.82 -5.37 11.60
N LEU A 151 -7.22 -5.03 10.37
CA LEU A 151 -7.09 -5.90 9.20
C LEU A 151 -5.61 -6.14 8.85
N LEU A 152 -4.80 -5.09 8.92
CA LEU A 152 -3.36 -5.14 8.65
C LEU A 152 -2.59 -5.95 9.71
N ILE A 153 -2.92 -5.77 10.99
CA ILE A 153 -2.38 -6.58 12.09
C ILE A 153 -2.78 -8.05 11.92
N SER A 154 -4.03 -8.33 11.53
CA SER A 154 -4.51 -9.70 11.31
C SER A 154 -3.84 -10.38 10.12
N LEU A 155 -3.64 -9.67 9.00
CA LEU A 155 -2.93 -10.19 7.83
C LEU A 155 -1.43 -10.40 8.11
N ALA A 156 -0.79 -9.45 8.79
CA ALA A 156 0.61 -9.58 9.20
C ALA A 156 0.80 -10.73 10.21
N ALA A 157 -0.13 -10.91 11.16
CA ALA A 157 -0.11 -12.03 12.09
C ALA A 157 -0.32 -13.37 11.39
N THR A 158 -1.18 -13.43 10.37
CA THR A 158 -1.42 -14.65 9.58
C THR A 158 -0.20 -15.01 8.74
N ALA A 159 0.41 -14.04 8.05
CA ALA A 159 1.64 -14.24 7.29
C ALA A 159 2.83 -14.64 8.19
N LEU A 160 2.96 -13.99 9.36
CA LEU A 160 3.98 -14.33 10.35
C LEU A 160 3.77 -15.73 10.92
N THR A 161 2.52 -16.11 11.20
CA THR A 161 2.19 -17.46 11.68
C THR A 161 2.59 -18.50 10.65
N ALA A 162 2.26 -18.29 9.37
CA ALA A 162 2.61 -19.20 8.28
C ALA A 162 4.14 -19.36 8.09
N VAL A 163 4.91 -18.28 8.28
CA VAL A 163 6.38 -18.31 8.25
C VAL A 163 6.97 -19.02 9.47
N LEU A 164 6.41 -18.82 10.66
CA LEU A 164 6.93 -19.36 11.92
C LEU A 164 6.54 -20.83 12.16
N SER A 165 5.43 -21.31 11.60
CA SER A 165 5.01 -22.71 11.75
C SER A 165 5.82 -23.69 10.89
N GLY A 166 6.77 -23.21 10.08
CA GLY A 166 7.62 -24.06 9.23
C GLY A 166 6.83 -24.97 8.28
N GLY A 167 5.56 -24.67 8.02
CA GLY A 167 4.58 -25.65 7.60
C GLY A 167 3.60 -25.06 6.60
N GLU A 168 3.52 -25.74 5.45
CA GLU A 168 2.46 -25.74 4.44
C GLU A 168 1.45 -24.59 4.52
N LEU A 169 1.62 -23.63 3.62
CA LEU A 169 0.64 -22.56 3.43
C LEU A 169 -0.57 -23.15 2.69
N SER A 170 -1.61 -23.51 3.44
CA SER A 170 -2.86 -24.00 2.88
C SER A 170 -3.75 -22.82 2.48
N LEU A 171 -3.68 -22.41 1.21
CA LEU A 171 -4.52 -21.37 0.63
C LEU A 171 -5.84 -22.01 0.17
N TYR A 172 -6.99 -21.53 0.63
CA TYR A 172 -8.28 -22.02 0.13
C TYR A 172 -8.83 -21.08 -0.94
N VAL A 173 -8.88 -21.53 -2.19
CA VAL A 173 -9.44 -20.76 -3.32
C VAL A 173 -10.63 -21.53 -3.89
N ALA A 174 -11.80 -20.90 -3.94
CA ALA A 174 -13.05 -21.52 -4.43
C ALA A 174 -13.40 -22.87 -3.75
N GLY A 175 -13.09 -23.01 -2.46
CA GLY A 175 -13.34 -24.23 -1.69
C GLY A 175 -12.31 -25.34 -1.86
N GLN A 176 -11.27 -25.15 -2.68
CA GLN A 176 -10.16 -26.10 -2.82
C GLN A 176 -8.97 -25.69 -1.96
N ARG A 177 -8.43 -26.64 -1.18
CA ARG A 177 -7.20 -26.48 -0.39
C ARG A 177 -6.00 -26.58 -1.32
N LEU A 178 -5.33 -25.47 -1.56
CA LEU A 178 -4.04 -25.38 -2.22
C LEU A 178 -2.95 -25.45 -1.15
N VAL A 179 -2.28 -26.58 -1.05
CA VAL A 179 -1.12 -26.75 -0.18
C VAL A 179 0.10 -26.20 -0.92
N LEU A 180 0.59 -25.03 -0.52
CA LEU A 180 1.86 -24.50 -0.99
C LEU A 180 2.96 -25.10 -0.11
N ALA A 181 3.65 -26.12 -0.66
CA ALA A 181 4.86 -26.72 -0.10
C ALA A 181 6.06 -25.76 -0.23
#